data_AF-A0A1G8AZA9-F1
#
_entry.id   AF-A0A1G8AZA9-F1
#
_cell.length_a   1.000
_cell.length_b   1.000
_cell.length_c   1.000
_cell.angle_alpha   90.00
_cell.angle_beta   90.00
_cell.angle_gamma   90.00
#
_symmetry.space_group_name_H-M   'P 1'
#
loop_
_entity.id
_entity.type
_entity.pdbx_description
1 polymer ?
#
loop_
_entity_poly.entity_id
_entity_poly.type
_entity_poly.pdbx_seq_one_letter_code
_entity_poly.pdbx_strand_id
1 'polypeptide(L)'
;MKPESWYLTDHICRNCFGRILVRYKSRAIRRVENAQLDLFADASSQKTIKEAAGERVWREVGKVFRCADCGQIAVSDDHRDICCCGLKLKDGTDLGIRCVYSDNPNEPYQTEIIAKQIDD
;
A
#
# COMPACT_ATOMS: atom_id res chain seq x y z
N MET A 1 1.95 -7.01 10.25
CA MET A 1 1.71 -7.56 8.89
C MET A 1 2.87 -8.47 8.53
N LYS A 2 2.64 -9.63 7.91
CA LYS A 2 3.76 -10.50 7.53
C LYS A 2 4.50 -9.83 6.36
N PRO A 3 5.84 -9.68 6.44
CA PRO A 3 6.63 -9.32 5.26
C PRO A 3 6.24 -10.25 4.12
N GLU A 4 6.07 -9.70 2.92
CA GLU A 4 5.97 -10.46 1.66
C GLU A 4 4.62 -11.14 1.33
N SER A 5 3.61 -11.06 2.19
CA SER A 5 2.26 -11.55 1.85
C SER A 5 1.49 -10.55 0.98
N TRP A 6 0.62 -11.06 0.10
CA TRP A 6 -0.34 -10.26 -0.67
C TRP A 6 -1.66 -10.14 0.09
N TYR A 7 -2.28 -8.97 0.01
CA TYR A 7 -3.55 -8.65 0.67
C TYR A 7 -4.52 -8.05 -0.34
N LEU A 8 -5.79 -8.45 -0.29
CA LEU A 8 -6.84 -7.80 -1.06
C LEU A 8 -7.01 -6.35 -0.60
N THR A 9 -7.29 -5.48 -1.56
CA THR A 9 -7.67 -4.08 -1.32
C THR A 9 -9.13 -3.87 -1.70
N ASP A 10 -9.68 -2.74 -1.30
CA ASP A 10 -11.04 -2.29 -1.68
C ASP A 10 -11.00 -1.50 -3.00
N HIS A 11 -10.10 -1.90 -3.90
CA HIS A 11 -9.81 -1.20 -5.14
C HIS A 11 -9.80 -2.15 -6.33
N ILE A 12 -10.20 -1.60 -7.48
CA ILE A 12 -10.23 -2.33 -8.74
C ILE A 12 -9.35 -1.66 -9.80
N CYS A 13 -8.79 -2.50 -10.67
CA CYS A 13 -7.81 -2.09 -11.67
C CYS A 13 -8.43 -1.16 -12.71
N ARG A 14 -7.76 -0.05 -13.03
CA ARG A 14 -8.19 0.87 -14.10
C ARG A 14 -8.18 0.27 -15.50
N ASN A 15 -7.49 -0.85 -15.70
CA ASN A 15 -7.36 -1.49 -17.01
C ASN A 15 -8.44 -2.54 -17.26
N CYS A 16 -8.74 -3.38 -16.26
CA CYS A 16 -9.65 -4.52 -16.44
C CYS A 16 -10.76 -4.63 -15.40
N PHE A 17 -10.86 -3.68 -14.46
CA PHE A 17 -11.82 -3.68 -13.34
C PHE A 17 -11.72 -4.89 -12.39
N GLY A 18 -10.65 -5.68 -12.50
CA GLY A 18 -10.32 -6.77 -11.59
C GLY A 18 -9.79 -6.31 -10.24
N ARG A 19 -9.78 -7.19 -9.22
CA ARG A 19 -9.34 -6.84 -7.85
C ARG A 19 -7.84 -6.51 -7.80
N ILE A 20 -7.49 -5.53 -6.97
CA ILE A 20 -6.09 -5.16 -6.70
C ILE A 20 -5.62 -5.82 -5.41
N LEU A 21 -4.43 -6.41 -5.48
CA LEU A 21 -3.65 -6.90 -4.35
C LEU A 21 -2.57 -5.88 -3.98
N VAL A 22 -2.28 -5.75 -2.69
CA VAL A 22 -1.16 -4.98 -2.17
C VAL A 22 -0.18 -5.89 -1.43
N ARG A 23 1.12 -5.64 -1.63
CA ARG A 23 2.19 -6.22 -0.83
C ARG A 23 3.06 -5.11 -0.26
N TYR A 24 3.25 -5.15 1.04
CA TYR A 24 4.08 -4.18 1.76
C TYR A 24 5.54 -4.63 1.76
N LYS A 25 6.43 -3.74 1.31
CA LYS A 25 7.86 -3.90 1.52
C LYS A 25 8.14 -3.48 2.95
N SER A 26 8.78 -4.36 3.72
CA SER A 26 9.24 -4.03 5.05
C SER A 26 10.75 -4.12 5.14
N ARG A 27 11.32 -3.30 6.03
CA ARG A 27 12.73 -3.35 6.39
C ARG A 27 12.82 -3.59 7.90
N ALA A 28 13.64 -4.55 8.29
CA ALA A 28 13.95 -4.74 9.70
C ALA A 28 14.75 -3.53 10.20
N ILE A 29 14.27 -2.91 11.27
CA ILE A 29 15.01 -1.90 12.03
C ILE A 29 15.26 -2.43 13.43
N ARG A 30 16.38 -2.02 14.04
CA ARG A 30 16.62 -2.31 15.46
C ARG A 30 15.81 -1.32 16.28
N ARG A 31 14.90 -1.82 17.13
CA ARG A 31 14.26 -0.98 18.13
C ARG A 31 15.31 -0.62 19.17
N VAL A 32 15.71 0.64 19.22
CA VAL A 32 16.47 1.17 20.35
C VAL A 32 15.41 1.62 21.35
N GLU A 33 15.23 0.89 22.45
CA GLU A 33 14.40 1.39 23.55
C GLU A 33 15.04 2.67 24.08
N ASN A 34 14.25 3.75 24.15
CA ASN A 34 14.67 5.11 24.54
C ASN A 34 15.75 5.74 23.65
N ALA A 35 15.41 6.02 22.39
CA ALA A 35 16.17 6.94 21.55
C ALA A 35 15.99 8.40 22.03
N GLN A 36 16.69 8.77 23.10
CA GLN A 36 17.16 10.14 23.20
C GLN A 36 18.14 10.31 22.04
N LEU A 37 17.69 11.06 21.03
CA LEU A 37 18.40 11.33 19.79
C LEU A 37 19.66 12.15 20.08
N ASP A 38 20.72 11.49 20.53
CA ASP A 38 22.04 12.10 20.61
C ASP A 38 22.67 12.03 19.22
N LEU A 39 22.29 13.00 18.38
CA LEU A 39 23.22 13.55 17.41
C LEU A 39 24.50 13.90 18.19
N PHE A 40 25.66 13.46 17.70
CA PHE A 40 27.01 13.70 18.24
C PHE A 40 27.47 12.77 19.38
N ALA A 41 27.72 11.48 19.09
CA ALA A 41 28.63 10.66 19.89
C ALA A 41 29.71 10.04 19.00
N ASP A 42 30.96 10.27 19.37
CA ASP A 42 32.17 9.94 18.64
C ASP A 42 32.46 8.42 18.51
N ALA A 43 33.52 8.10 17.76
CA ALA A 43 33.91 6.75 17.37
C ALA A 43 34.24 5.81 18.56
N SER A 44 34.39 6.30 19.80
CA SER A 44 34.68 5.45 20.95
C SER A 44 33.43 4.76 21.51
N SER A 45 32.23 5.27 21.21
CA SER A 45 30.94 4.70 21.63
C SER A 45 30.48 3.52 20.76
N GLN A 46 31.20 3.20 19.68
CA GLN A 46 30.84 2.13 18.74
C GLN A 46 31.02 0.72 19.34
N LYS A 47 31.71 0.57 20.47
CA LYS A 47 32.05 -0.74 21.05
C LYS A 47 30.91 -1.36 21.88
N THR A 48 30.03 -0.56 22.47
CA THR A 48 28.91 -1.02 23.32
C THR A 48 27.61 -1.31 22.55
N ILE A 49 27.50 -0.89 21.27
CA ILE A 49 26.30 -1.11 20.44
C ILE A 49 26.22 -2.56 19.90
N LYS A 50 27.34 -3.30 19.87
CA LYS A 50 27.39 -4.64 19.26
C LYS A 50 26.57 -5.69 20.01
N GLU A 51 26.26 -5.49 21.29
CA GLU A 51 25.62 -6.49 22.16
C GLU A 51 24.17 -6.17 22.53
N ALA A 52 23.62 -5.04 22.07
CA ALA A 52 22.19 -4.77 22.20
C ALA A 52 21.40 -5.61 21.20
N ALA A 53 21.05 -6.83 21.63
CA ALA A 53 20.09 -7.73 20.99
C ALA A 53 18.66 -7.17 21.08
N GLY A 54 18.46 -5.91 20.66
CA GLY A 54 17.14 -5.29 20.59
C GLY A 54 16.26 -6.03 19.60
N GLU A 55 14.98 -6.17 19.94
CA GLU A 55 13.97 -6.80 19.09
C GLU A 55 13.98 -6.18 17.68
N ARG A 56 14.03 -7.03 16.65
CA ARG A 56 13.85 -6.58 15.26
C ARG A 56 12.38 -6.25 15.05
N VAL A 57 12.09 -4.97 14.85
CA VAL A 57 10.76 -4.52 14.44
C VAL A 57 10.74 -4.26 12.93
N TRP A 58 9.64 -4.62 12.28
CA TRP A 58 9.47 -4.43 10.84
C TRP A 58 8.83 -3.07 10.57
N ARG A 59 9.52 -2.21 9.81
CA ARG A 59 8.97 -0.93 9.33
C ARG A 59 8.54 -1.07 7.87
N GLU A 60 7.36 -0.58 7.53
CA GLU A 60 6.94 -0.42 6.13
C GLU A 60 7.79 0.63 5.42
N VAL A 61 8.28 0.31 4.23
CA VAL A 61 9.17 1.18 3.42
C VAL A 61 8.65 1.38 1.99
N GLY A 62 7.45 0.90 1.69
CA GLY A 62 6.78 1.11 0.41
C GLY A 62 5.80 -0.01 0.07
N LYS A 63 5.04 0.18 -0.99
CA LYS A 63 4.00 -0.78 -1.43
C LYS A 63 4.20 -1.18 -2.88
N VAL A 64 3.74 -2.39 -3.18
CA VAL A 64 3.60 -2.90 -4.55
C VAL A 64 2.16 -3.32 -4.72
N PHE A 65 1.49 -2.73 -5.70
CA PHE A 65 0.16 -3.11 -6.11
C PHE A 65 0.23 -4.02 -7.33
N ARG A 66 -0.66 -4.99 -7.41
CA ARG A 66 -0.80 -5.89 -8.54
C ARG A 66 -2.28 -6.17 -8.81
N CYS A 67 -2.72 -6.07 -10.06
CA CYS A 67 -4.03 -6.59 -10.43
C CYS A 67 -4.00 -8.13 -10.42
N ALA A 68 -4.98 -8.75 -9.75
CA ALA A 68 -5.09 -10.21 -9.67
C ALA A 68 -5.41 -10.85 -11.02
N ASP A 69 -6.06 -10.09 -11.91
CA ASP A 69 -6.59 -10.62 -13.17
C ASP A 69 -5.66 -10.28 -14.36
N CYS A 70 -5.51 -8.99 -14.70
CA CYS A 70 -4.69 -8.59 -15.85
C CYS A 70 -3.18 -8.50 -15.55
N GLY A 71 -2.78 -8.61 -14.28
CA GLY A 71 -1.37 -8.64 -13.91
C GLY A 71 -0.62 -7.31 -13.98
N GLN A 72 -1.28 -6.18 -14.24
CA GLN A 72 -0.68 -4.84 -14.11
C GLN A 72 -0.02 -4.67 -12.72
N ILE A 73 1.09 -3.94 -12.66
CA ILE A 73 1.88 -3.72 -11.44
C ILE A 73 2.18 -2.23 -11.30
N ALA A 74 2.07 -1.72 -10.07
CA ALA A 74 2.55 -0.39 -9.70
C ALA A 74 3.37 -0.47 -8.41
N VAL A 75 4.50 0.23 -8.37
CA VAL A 75 5.26 0.47 -7.13
C VAL A 75 4.98 1.91 -6.73
N SER A 76 4.16 2.09 -5.71
CA SER A 76 3.67 3.41 -5.28
C SER A 76 3.23 3.35 -3.82
N ASP A 77 3.12 4.51 -3.18
CA ASP A 77 2.51 4.65 -1.86
C ASP A 77 0.97 4.81 -1.94
N ASP A 78 0.44 5.12 -3.13
CA ASP A 78 -0.98 5.36 -3.42
C ASP A 78 -1.55 4.32 -4.39
N HIS A 79 -2.73 3.78 -4.06
CA HIS A 79 -3.42 2.80 -4.88
C HIS A 79 -3.90 3.37 -6.21
N ARG A 80 -4.13 4.70 -6.30
CA ARG A 80 -4.64 5.40 -7.48
C ARG A 80 -3.77 5.25 -8.73
N ASP A 81 -2.49 4.90 -8.55
CA ASP A 81 -1.58 4.69 -9.68
C ASP A 81 -1.91 3.43 -10.51
N ILE A 82 -2.62 2.46 -9.94
CA ILE A 82 -3.13 1.26 -10.64
C ILE A 82 -4.66 1.18 -10.66
N CYS A 83 -5.32 1.90 -9.75
CA CYS A 83 -6.75 1.86 -9.53
C CYS A 83 -7.52 2.83 -10.45
N CYS A 84 -8.81 2.56 -10.67
CA CYS A 84 -9.72 3.50 -11.33
C CYS A 84 -10.08 4.73 -10.47
N CYS A 85 -9.81 4.69 -9.16
CA CYS A 85 -10.02 5.82 -8.27
C CYS A 85 -9.21 7.03 -8.74
N GLY A 86 -9.87 8.19 -8.90
CA GLY A 86 -9.21 9.43 -9.29
C GLY A 86 -8.69 9.43 -10.73
N LEU A 87 -9.30 8.60 -11.61
CA LEU A 87 -9.08 8.71 -13.05
C LEU A 87 -9.36 10.14 -13.52
N LYS A 88 -8.46 10.65 -14.34
CA LYS A 88 -8.53 12.01 -14.90
C LYS A 88 -8.68 11.96 -16.41
N LEU A 89 -9.42 12.94 -16.94
CA LEU A 89 -9.41 13.27 -18.36
C LEU A 89 -8.05 13.83 -18.77
N LYS A 90 -7.83 13.96 -20.09
CA LYS A 90 -6.58 14.50 -20.65
C LYS A 90 -6.29 15.93 -20.19
N ASP A 91 -7.32 16.70 -19.87
CA ASP A 91 -7.23 18.06 -19.34
C ASP A 91 -6.98 18.11 -17.82
N GLY A 92 -6.91 16.95 -17.16
CA GLY A 92 -6.68 16.83 -15.72
C GLY A 92 -7.94 16.82 -14.85
N THR A 93 -9.13 16.95 -15.44
CA THR A 93 -10.42 16.89 -14.72
C THR A 93 -10.63 15.50 -14.11
N ASP A 94 -10.99 15.43 -12.82
CA ASP A 94 -11.35 14.18 -12.15
C ASP A 94 -12.69 13.67 -12.69
N LEU A 95 -12.75 12.39 -13.06
CA LEU A 95 -13.96 11.76 -13.57
C LEU A 95 -14.99 11.45 -12.47
N GLY A 96 -14.67 11.67 -11.20
CA GLY A 96 -15.54 11.31 -10.07
C GLY A 96 -15.62 9.81 -9.84
N ILE A 97 -14.81 9.00 -10.53
CA ILE A 97 -14.84 7.53 -10.39
C ILE A 97 -14.16 7.12 -9.09
N ARG A 98 -14.87 6.33 -8.28
CA ARG A 98 -14.38 5.75 -7.01
C ARG A 98 -14.76 4.28 -6.93
N CYS A 99 -13.94 3.51 -6.21
CA CYS A 99 -14.28 2.14 -5.82
C CYS A 99 -15.22 2.19 -4.63
N VAL A 100 -16.37 1.52 -4.73
CA VAL A 100 -17.36 1.40 -3.67
C VAL A 100 -17.78 -0.05 -3.51
N TYR A 101 -18.29 -0.41 -2.33
CA TYR A 101 -18.95 -1.69 -2.16
C TYR A 101 -20.24 -1.72 -2.97
N SER A 102 -20.56 -2.87 -3.56
CA SER A 102 -21.85 -3.07 -4.21
C SER A 102 -22.96 -3.08 -3.16
N ASP A 103 -24.01 -2.31 -3.41
CA ASP A 103 -25.23 -2.27 -2.60
C ASP A 103 -26.11 -3.52 -2.81
N ASN A 104 -25.83 -4.32 -3.85
CA ASN A 104 -26.57 -5.53 -4.19
C ASN A 104 -25.62 -6.71 -4.45
N PRO A 105 -25.20 -7.44 -3.39
CA PRO A 105 -24.27 -8.55 -3.51
C PRO A 105 -24.84 -9.77 -4.27
N ASN A 106 -26.14 -9.77 -4.57
CA ASN A 106 -26.82 -10.85 -5.30
C ASN A 106 -26.94 -10.59 -6.80
N GLU A 107 -26.49 -9.44 -7.31
CA GLU A 107 -26.49 -9.17 -8.74
C GLU A 107 -25.46 -10.10 -9.42
N PRO A 108 -25.88 -11.01 -10.33
CA PRO A 108 -25.07 -12.13 -10.81
C PRO A 108 -23.80 -11.74 -11.58
N TYR A 109 -23.59 -10.45 -11.85
CA TYR A 109 -22.45 -9.94 -12.60
C TYR A 109 -21.70 -8.81 -11.86
N GLN A 110 -22.01 -8.56 -10.59
CA GLN A 110 -21.29 -7.58 -9.79
C GLN A 110 -20.28 -8.24 -8.87
N THR A 111 -19.09 -7.65 -8.82
CA THR A 111 -18.11 -7.92 -7.78
C THR A 111 -18.47 -7.16 -6.50
N GLU A 112 -17.96 -7.63 -5.36
CA GLU A 112 -18.13 -6.95 -4.07
C GLU A 112 -17.72 -5.47 -4.10
N ILE A 113 -16.68 -5.14 -4.87
CA ILE A 113 -16.23 -3.77 -5.13
C ILE A 113 -16.52 -3.43 -6.58
N ILE A 114 -17.16 -2.29 -6.82
CA ILE A 114 -17.51 -1.77 -8.14
C ILE A 114 -16.93 -0.37 -8.35
N ALA A 115 -16.69 0.01 -9.60
CA ALA A 115 -16.43 1.41 -9.95
C ALA A 115 -17.75 2.14 -10.11
N LYS A 116 -17.91 3.24 -9.39
CA LYS A 116 -19.08 4.12 -9.48
C LYS A 116 -18.59 5.55 -9.69
N GLN A 117 -19.26 6.27 -10.60
CA GLN A 117 -19.11 7.72 -10.65
C GLN A 117 -19.90 8.29 -9.48
N ILE A 118 -19.22 9.04 -8.63
CA ILE A 118 -19.79 9.75 -7.50
C ILE A 118 -19.64 11.22 -7.80
N ASP A 119 -20.76 11.94 -7.77
CA ASP A 119 -20.74 13.40 -7.80
C ASP A 119 -20.30 13.87 -6.40
N ASP A 120 -19.28 14.74 -6.35
CA ASP A 120 -18.87 15.39 -5.10
C ASP A 120 -20.00 16.29 -4.54
#